data_AF-A0A524JL79-F1
#
_entry.id   AF-A0A524JL79-F1
#
_cell.length_a   1.000
_cell.length_b   1.000
_cell.length_c   1.000
_cell.angle_alpha   90.00
_cell.angle_beta   90.00
_cell.angle_gamma   90.00
#
_symmetry.space_group_name_H-M   'P 1'
#
loop_
_entity.id
_entity.type
_entity.pdbx_description
1 polymer ?
#
loop_
_entity_poly.entity_id
_entity_poly.type
_entity_poly.pdbx_seq_one_letter_code
_entity_poly.pdbx_strand_id
1 'polypeptide(L)' 'MNQDNIVLQTNFDGVTPPTRGKVRDIYDLGKELLIVVTDRISAYDVIMAEGIPGKGAVLNQISKYWFDKT' A
#
# COMPACT_ATOMS: atom_id res chain seq x y z
N MET A 1 12.06 11.74 -9.69
CA MET A 1 11.20 11.19 -8.62
C MET A 1 12.14 10.60 -7.59
N ASN A 2 12.18 11.10 -6.35
CA ASN A 2 13.05 10.52 -5.32
C ASN A 2 12.63 9.07 -5.08
N GLN A 3 13.50 8.12 -5.43
CA GLN A 3 13.23 6.68 -5.34
C GLN A 3 13.62 6.08 -3.97
N ASP A 4 14.02 6.91 -3.01
CA ASP A 4 14.68 6.46 -1.78
C ASP A 4 13.76 6.34 -0.54
N ASN A 5 12.48 6.73 -0.64
CA ASN A 5 11.56 6.65 0.50
C ASN A 5 10.77 5.35 0.47
N ILE A 6 11.20 4.35 1.25
CA ILE A 6 10.49 3.10 1.46
C ILE A 6 9.24 3.35 2.32
N VAL A 7 8.06 3.02 1.80
CA VAL A 7 6.80 3.19 2.53
C VAL A 7 6.41 1.88 3.21
N LEU A 8 6.71 1.73 4.50
CA LEU A 8 6.34 0.51 5.26
C LEU A 8 4.93 0.58 5.83
N GLN A 9 4.48 1.76 6.23
CA GLN A 9 3.15 2.02 6.77
C GLN A 9 2.74 3.45 6.44
N THR A 10 1.44 3.69 6.40
CA THR A 10 0.91 5.06 6.28
C THR A 10 0.10 5.45 7.50
N ASN A 11 0.12 6.75 7.80
CA ASN A 11 -0.79 7.39 8.75
C ASN A 11 -1.16 8.73 8.13
N PHE A 12 -2.46 8.98 7.98
CA PHE A 12 -2.98 10.23 7.44
C PHE A 12 -3.82 10.90 8.51
N ASP A 13 -3.61 12.19 8.71
CA ASP A 13 -4.41 12.98 9.64
C ASP A 13 -5.82 13.20 9.09
N GLY A 14 -6.81 13.28 9.98
CA GLY A 14 -8.20 13.57 9.61
C GLY A 14 -8.98 12.38 9.04
N VAL A 15 -8.42 11.17 9.06
CA VAL A 15 -9.12 9.93 8.70
C VAL A 15 -9.00 8.89 9.81
N THR A 16 -9.93 7.93 9.85
CA THR A 16 -9.89 6.81 10.80
C THR A 16 -8.60 6.01 10.62
N PRO A 17 -7.97 5.50 11.70
CA PRO A 17 -6.79 4.64 11.58
C PRO A 17 -7.02 3.46 10.62
N PRO A 18 -6.01 3.08 9.82
CA PRO A 18 -6.21 2.06 8.81
C PRO A 18 -6.29 0.65 9.42
N THR A 19 -7.05 -0.22 8.76
CA THR A 19 -6.86 -1.67 8.93
C THR A 19 -5.60 -2.08 8.17
N ARG A 20 -4.65 -2.71 8.87
CA ARG A 20 -3.36 -3.09 8.29
C ARG A 20 -3.34 -4.58 7.95
N GLY A 21 -3.20 -4.88 6.66
CA GLY A 21 -2.89 -6.23 6.17
C GLY A 21 -1.38 -6.48 6.12
N LYS A 22 -0.98 -7.62 5.52
CA LYS A 22 0.45 -7.96 5.33
C LYS A 22 1.21 -6.88 4.54
N VAL A 23 0.60 -6.36 3.47
CA VAL A 23 1.26 -5.43 2.52
C VAL A 23 0.42 -4.22 2.12
N ARG A 24 -0.76 -4.03 2.71
CA ARG A 24 -1.69 -2.93 2.41
C ARG A 24 -2.23 -2.31 3.67
N ASP A 25 -2.44 -1.00 3.64
CA ASP A 25 -3.19 -0.24 4.64
C ASP A 25 -4.51 0.22 4.02
N ILE A 26 -5.63 -0.05 4.70
CA ILE A 26 -6.98 0.24 4.20
C ILE A 26 -7.64 1.26 5.12
N TYR A 27 -8.03 2.39 4.57
CA TYR A 27 -8.75 3.45 5.27
C TYR A 27 -10.21 3.44 4.84
N ASP A 28 -11.09 3.54 5.83
CA ASP A 28 -12.52 3.77 5.60
C ASP A 28 -12.78 5.28 5.57
N LEU A 29 -13.24 5.78 4.43
CA LEU A 29 -13.63 7.18 4.21
C LEU A 29 -15.16 7.37 4.25
N GLY A 30 -15.88 6.37 4.77
CA GLY A 30 -17.34 6.35 4.93
C GLY A 30 -18.08 5.90 3.68
N LYS A 31 -17.92 6.61 2.55
CA LYS A 31 -18.54 6.23 1.27
C LYS A 31 -17.62 5.42 0.36
N GLU A 32 -16.32 5.54 0.58
CA GLU A 32 -15.27 4.99 -0.26
C GLU A 32 -14.18 4.38 0.61
N LEU A 33 -13.39 3.48 0.03
CA LEU A 33 -12.20 2.93 0.66
C LEU A 33 -10.96 3.48 -0.02
N LEU A 34 -10.01 3.97 0.78
CA LEU A 34 -8.65 4.24 0.30
C LEU A 34 -7.77 3.02 0.62
N ILE A 35 -7.29 2.37 -0.44
CA ILE A 35 -6.41 1.21 -0.34
C ILE A 35 -4.99 1.65 -0.71
N VAL A 36 -4.07 1.62 0.27
CA VAL A 36 -2.66 1.95 0.06
C VAL A 36 -1.84 0.67 -0.06
N VAL A 37 -1.12 0.51 -1.17
CA VAL A 37 -0.13 -0.57 -1.33
C VAL A 37 1.22 -0.08 -0.81
N THR A 38 1.73 -0.74 0.23
CA THR A 38 3.02 -0.41 0.84
C THR A 38 4.18 -1.13 0.15
N ASP A 39 5.42 -0.77 0.50
CA ASP A 39 6.65 -1.43 0.07
C ASP A 39 6.96 -2.70 0.89
N ARG A 40 6.17 -3.02 1.92
CA ARG A 40 6.24 -4.30 2.65
C ARG A 40 6.05 -5.48 1.71
N ILE A 41 6.81 -6.54 1.94
CA ILE A 41 6.69 -7.81 1.23
C ILE A 41 6.54 -8.94 2.24
N SER A 42 5.76 -9.96 1.87
CA SER A 42 5.64 -11.19 2.66
C SER A 42 5.86 -12.41 1.79
N ALA A 43 6.57 -13.40 2.32
CA ALA A 43 6.74 -14.71 1.73
C ALA A 43 6.82 -15.76 2.85
N TYR A 44 6.36 -16.99 2.58
CA TYR A 44 6.34 -18.08 3.56
C TYR A 44 5.67 -17.67 4.89
N ASP A 45 4.55 -16.97 4.79
CA ASP A 45 3.78 -16.40 5.91
C ASP A 45 4.50 -15.42 6.85
N VAL A 46 5.71 -14.98 6.47
CA VAL A 46 6.49 -13.98 7.20
C VAL A 46 6.46 -12.65 6.45
N ILE A 47 6.25 -11.54 7.18
CA ILE A 47 6.48 -10.19 6.66
C ILE A 47 7.97 -9.87 6.86
N MET A 48 8.66 -9.50 5.79
CA MET A 48 10.08 -9.20 5.84
C MET A 48 10.36 -7.90 6.61
N ALA A 49 11.54 -7.80 7.24
CA ALA A 49 11.91 -6.62 8.01
C ALA A 49 12.13 -5.39 7.12
N GLU A 50 12.75 -5.59 5.95
CA GLU A 50 12.97 -4.55 4.94
C GLU A 50 11.90 -4.57 3.84
N GLY A 51 11.48 -3.37 3.43
CA GLY A 51 10.63 -3.18 2.26
C GLY A 51 11.42 -3.15 0.96
N ILE A 52 10.74 -3.33 -0.17
CA ILE A 52 11.33 -3.13 -1.50
C ILE A 52 10.96 -1.71 -1.97
N PRO A 53 11.92 -0.79 -2.09
CA PRO A 53 11.65 0.59 -2.50
C PRO A 53 10.82 0.66 -3.78
N GLY A 54 9.71 1.41 -3.76
CA GLY A 54 8.88 1.66 -4.94
C GLY A 54 7.99 0.51 -5.39
N LYS A 55 8.03 -0.66 -4.73
CA LYS A 55 7.15 -1.80 -5.04
C LYS A 55 5.68 -1.40 -4.97
N GLY A 56 5.28 -0.69 -3.93
CA GLY A 56 3.89 -0.25 -3.75
C GLY A 56 3.39 0.59 -4.92
N ALA A 57 4.22 1.53 -5.38
CA ALA A 57 3.91 2.39 -6.51
C ALA A 57 3.75 1.63 -7.83
N VAL A 58 4.65 0.67 -8.12
CA VAL A 58 4.57 -0.17 -9.33
C VAL A 58 3.32 -1.04 -9.30
N LEU A 59 3.05 -1.71 -8.18
CA LEU A 59 1.88 -2.58 -8.04
C LEU A 59 0.57 -1.79 -8.16
N ASN A 60 0.52 -0.57 -7.60
CA ASN A 60 -0.66 0.29 -7.73
C ASN A 60 -0.91 0.70 -9.18
N GLN A 61 0.14 1.00 -9.96
CA GLN A 61 0.02 1.29 -11.39
C GLN A 61 -0.46 0.10 -12.21
N ILE A 62 0.01 -1.12 -11.89
CA ILE A 62 -0.47 -2.35 -12.53
C ILE A 62 -1.97 -2.53 -12.26
N SER A 63 -2.40 -2.39 -11.00
CA SER A 63 -3.82 -2.46 -10.64
C SER A 63 -4.65 -1.42 -11.38
N LYS A 64 -4.20 -0.15 -11.41
CA LYS A 64 -4.86 0.91 -12.17
C LYS A 64 -5.01 0.55 -13.65
N TYR A 65 -3.94 0.10 -14.29
CA TYR A 65 -3.96 -0.30 -15.70
C TYR A 65 -5.05 -1.35 -15.97
N TRP A 66 -5.17 -2.36 -15.11
CA TRP A 66 -6.18 -3.41 -15.28
C TRP A 66 -7.60 -2.93 -14.96
N PHE A 67 -7.79 -2.07 -13.96
CA PHE A 67 -9.10 -1.45 -13.69
C PHE A 67 -9.57 -0.57 -14.85
N ASP A 68 -8.67 0.15 -15.52
CA ASP A 68 -9.01 0.98 -16.68
C ASP A 68 -9.41 0.13 -17.92
N LYS A 69 -9.31 -1.21 -17.85
CA LYS A 69 -9.66 -2.16 -18.93
C LYS A 69 -10.98 -2.93 -18.69
N THR A 70 -11.62 -2.75 -17.55
CA THR A 70 -12.89 -3.39 -17.16
C THR A 70 -13.94 -2.34 -16.87
#